data_AF-A0A1X1KSV4-F1
#
_entry.id   AF-A0A1X1KSV4-F1
#
_cell.length_a   1.000
_cell.length_b   1.000
_cell.length_c   1.000
_cell.angle_alpha   90.00
_cell.angle_beta   90.00
_cell.angle_gamma   90.00
#
_symmetry.space_group_name_H-M   'P 1'
#
loop_
_entity.id
_entity.type
_entity.pdbx_description
1 polymer ?
#
loop_
_entity_poly.entity_id
_entity_poly.type
_entity_poly.pdbx_seq_one_letter_code
_entity_poly.pdbx_strand_id
1 'polypeptide(L)'
;MKEKYYNVKEALDYIRSYPSGRIEKEFYMDITEKQIRDILKKDVLGQYRQLPEGEHIIESYINFQGDEVVETLYVFPKFGKNSKILSSWDNLYKKEDKLVKQLQREGFKTTEDKIREEFKNSGKPAYLMNEDYLFSLKLEIERRQLPIKIFHIQPRTKSTIMQLINEEMLETNFELTINTLLEEFEQRLKEDWFENQKLCIEQAEKVGELLEDIRGRTEILQSVAPELALDSYNSRLKEVEEFYNNLKNQEFTLSFEIEESVSKFKKFYMKQANKNVISSLADKIYEFEKYQCNKYKEKIEKENKNRVITEISFKWYLVEFYKNINDSFWREDFLSNLEDNFGVKINR
;
A
#
# COMPACT_ATOMS: atom_id res chain seq x y z
N MET A 1 -26.93 -19.78 -5.68
CA MET A 1 -26.05 -19.87 -4.48
C MET A 1 -26.52 -18.85 -3.46
N LYS A 2 -26.43 -19.14 -2.16
CA LYS A 2 -26.64 -18.11 -1.11
C LYS A 2 -25.42 -17.18 -1.10
N GLU A 3 -25.63 -15.87 -1.16
CA GLU A 3 -24.59 -14.86 -1.03
C GLU A 3 -23.92 -14.98 0.34
N LYS A 4 -22.58 -15.06 0.38
CA LYS A 4 -21.80 -15.17 1.63
C LYS A 4 -21.44 -13.78 2.13
N TYR A 5 -21.54 -13.59 3.45
CA TYR A 5 -21.15 -12.36 4.13
C TYR A 5 -19.98 -12.64 5.07
N TYR A 6 -19.07 -11.68 5.16
CA TYR A 6 -17.85 -11.72 5.95
C TYR A 6 -17.91 -10.67 7.05
N ASN A 7 -17.68 -11.07 8.30
CA ASN A 7 -17.50 -10.14 9.40
C ASN A 7 -16.09 -9.53 9.38
N VAL A 8 -15.82 -8.53 10.23
CA VAL A 8 -14.53 -7.82 10.24
C VAL A 8 -13.33 -8.75 10.49
N LYS A 9 -13.48 -9.80 11.31
CA LYS A 9 -12.40 -10.75 11.60
C LYS A 9 -12.10 -11.62 10.37
N GLU A 10 -13.14 -12.17 9.74
CA GLU A 10 -12.99 -12.94 8.50
C GLU A 10 -12.46 -12.07 7.35
N ALA A 11 -12.88 -10.81 7.32
CA ALA A 11 -12.39 -9.82 6.37
C ALA A 11 -10.91 -9.52 6.59
N LEU A 12 -10.47 -9.37 7.85
CA LEU A 12 -9.07 -9.17 8.18
C LEU A 12 -8.22 -10.34 7.66
N ASP A 13 -8.68 -11.57 7.85
CA ASP A 13 -8.01 -12.78 7.35
C ASP A 13 -7.98 -12.80 5.80
N TYR A 14 -9.09 -12.46 5.15
CA TYR A 14 -9.15 -12.35 3.68
C TYR A 14 -8.25 -11.24 3.13
N ILE A 15 -8.27 -10.07 3.74
CA ILE A 15 -7.47 -8.91 3.33
C ILE A 15 -5.99 -9.28 3.43
N ARG A 16 -5.58 -9.88 4.55
CA ARG A 16 -4.21 -10.37 4.77
C ARG A 16 -3.82 -11.56 3.88
N SER A 17 -4.78 -12.22 3.24
CA SER A 17 -4.49 -13.28 2.28
C SER A 17 -4.00 -12.69 0.96
N TYR A 18 -2.99 -13.32 0.37
CA TYR A 18 -2.54 -12.97 -0.97
C TYR A 18 -3.64 -13.33 -1.98
N PRO A 19 -3.87 -12.50 -3.02
CA PRO A 19 -4.81 -12.85 -4.09
C PRO A 19 -4.54 -14.23 -4.72
N SER A 20 -3.28 -14.65 -4.78
CA SER A 20 -2.86 -15.97 -5.28
C SER A 20 -3.20 -17.17 -4.40
N GLY A 21 -3.78 -16.97 -3.21
CA GLY A 21 -4.14 -18.07 -2.29
C GLY A 21 -2.94 -18.80 -1.66
N ARG A 22 -1.72 -18.23 -1.75
CA ARG A 22 -0.52 -18.78 -1.11
C ARG A 22 -0.68 -18.79 0.41
N ILE A 23 -0.50 -19.96 1.00
CA ILE A 23 -0.47 -20.15 2.45
C ILE A 23 0.97 -19.89 2.91
N GLU A 24 1.10 -18.92 3.82
CA GLU A 24 2.30 -18.56 4.59
C GLU A 24 3.44 -17.83 3.85
N LYS A 25 3.51 -16.51 4.11
CA LYS A 25 4.63 -15.81 4.74
C LYS A 25 4.10 -14.48 5.28
N GLU A 26 4.79 -13.94 6.29
CA GLU A 26 4.56 -12.67 7.02
C GLU A 26 3.42 -11.77 6.49
N PHE A 27 2.51 -11.34 7.38
CA PHE A 27 1.41 -10.44 7.00
C PHE A 27 1.92 -9.24 6.18
N TYR A 28 1.68 -9.24 4.87
CA TYR A 28 2.12 -8.18 3.96
C TYR A 28 1.36 -6.86 4.17
N MET A 29 0.31 -6.89 4.98
CA MET A 29 -0.40 -5.71 5.46
C MET A 29 -0.41 -5.68 6.98
N ASP A 30 0.27 -4.68 7.54
CA ASP A 30 0.18 -4.31 8.95
C ASP A 30 -1.09 -3.47 9.17
N ILE A 31 -2.25 -4.12 9.03
CA ILE A 31 -3.55 -3.54 9.38
C ILE A 31 -4.17 -4.29 10.54
N THR A 32 -4.70 -3.53 11.48
CA THR A 32 -5.43 -4.03 12.65
C THR A 32 -6.94 -4.02 12.40
N GLU A 33 -7.66 -4.87 13.13
CA GLU A 33 -9.13 -4.86 13.12
C GLU A 33 -9.71 -3.46 13.42
N LYS A 34 -9.07 -2.70 14.32
CA LYS A 34 -9.46 -1.34 14.67
C LYS A 34 -9.36 -0.39 13.48
N GLN A 35 -8.29 -0.49 12.69
CA GLN A 35 -8.12 0.33 11.49
C GLN A 35 -9.16 -0.03 10.43
N ILE A 36 -9.44 -1.33 10.20
CA ILE A 36 -10.51 -1.75 9.28
C ILE A 36 -11.86 -1.19 9.73
N ARG A 37 -12.21 -1.30 11.01
CA ARG A 37 -13.47 -0.74 11.55
C ARG A 37 -13.58 0.77 11.36
N ASP A 38 -12.48 1.50 11.47
CA ASP A 38 -12.45 2.95 11.23
C ASP A 38 -12.66 3.29 9.75
N ILE A 39 -12.03 2.55 8.83
CA ILE A 39 -12.23 2.69 7.38
C ILE A 39 -13.69 2.43 7.03
N LEU A 40 -14.26 1.33 7.54
CA LEU A 40 -15.65 0.94 7.32
C LEU A 40 -16.64 1.96 7.91
N LYS A 41 -16.37 2.47 9.12
CA LYS A 41 -17.18 3.52 9.75
C LYS A 41 -17.26 4.75 8.85
N LYS A 42 -16.10 5.24 8.39
CA LYS A 42 -16.00 6.45 7.55
C LYS A 42 -16.70 6.28 6.21
N ASP A 43 -16.56 5.10 5.62
CA ASP A 43 -17.19 4.76 4.35
C ASP A 43 -18.72 4.66 4.48
N VAL A 44 -19.22 3.86 5.43
CA VAL A 44 -20.67 3.68 5.66
C VAL A 44 -21.36 4.99 6.00
N LEU A 45 -20.79 5.79 6.92
CA LEU A 45 -21.35 7.09 7.27
C LEU A 45 -21.29 8.06 6.08
N GLY A 46 -20.19 8.04 5.31
CA GLY A 46 -20.06 8.85 4.10
C GLY A 46 -21.10 8.50 3.03
N GLN A 47 -21.40 7.21 2.84
CA GLN A 47 -22.47 6.76 1.95
C GLN A 47 -23.84 7.27 2.41
N TYR A 48 -24.15 7.21 3.71
CA TYR A 48 -25.41 7.78 4.25
C TYR A 48 -25.53 9.29 4.04
N ARG A 49 -24.39 9.99 4.03
CA ARG A 49 -24.28 11.42 3.72
C ARG A 49 -24.24 11.72 2.21
N GLN A 50 -24.26 10.70 1.36
CA GLN A 50 -24.19 10.83 -0.11
C GLN A 50 -22.94 11.58 -0.57
N LEU A 51 -21.82 11.37 0.13
CA LEU A 51 -20.55 11.98 -0.25
C LEU A 51 -20.02 11.37 -1.55
N PRO A 52 -19.34 12.15 -2.40
CA PRO A 52 -18.68 11.63 -3.58
C PRO A 52 -17.57 10.63 -3.23
N GLU A 53 -17.38 9.62 -4.09
CA GLU A 53 -16.28 8.67 -3.96
C GLU A 53 -14.92 9.35 -4.10
N GLY A 54 -13.95 8.96 -3.28
CA GLY A 54 -12.56 9.40 -3.40
C GLY A 54 -12.25 10.74 -2.75
N GLU A 55 -13.23 11.41 -2.15
CA GLU A 55 -13.03 12.71 -1.49
C GLU A 55 -13.05 12.59 0.04
N HIS A 56 -12.16 13.34 0.69
CA HIS A 56 -12.12 13.49 2.14
C HIS A 56 -12.90 14.74 2.54
N ILE A 57 -14.04 14.55 3.20
CA ILE A 57 -14.96 15.65 3.54
C ILE A 57 -15.22 15.65 5.05
N ILE A 58 -15.14 16.82 5.67
CA ILE A 58 -15.46 17.00 7.10
C ILE A 58 -16.97 17.05 7.24
N GLU A 59 -17.53 16.16 8.04
CA GLU A 59 -18.98 16.06 8.26
C GLU A 59 -19.31 15.81 9.73
N SER A 60 -20.50 16.26 10.14
CA SER A 60 -21.07 15.98 11.47
C SER A 60 -22.02 14.79 11.42
N TYR A 61 -21.99 13.91 12.42
CA TYR A 61 -22.96 12.81 12.57
C TYR A 61 -23.26 12.52 14.05
N ILE A 62 -24.43 11.93 14.30
CA ILE A 62 -24.84 11.46 15.62
C ILE A 62 -24.30 10.04 15.86
N ASN A 63 -23.56 9.84 16.94
CA ASN A 63 -23.01 8.53 17.31
C ASN A 63 -24.06 7.64 18.02
N PHE A 64 -23.68 6.42 18.41
CA PHE A 64 -24.59 5.51 19.13
C PHE A 64 -24.96 5.95 20.55
N GLN A 65 -24.25 6.92 21.12
CA GLN A 65 -24.55 7.54 22.42
C GLN A 65 -25.51 8.73 22.29
N GLY A 66 -25.78 9.20 21.06
CA GLY A 66 -26.61 10.37 20.79
C GLY A 66 -25.84 11.68 20.70
N ASP A 67 -24.50 11.65 20.79
CA ASP A 67 -23.67 12.85 20.69
C ASP A 67 -23.35 13.18 19.23
N GLU A 68 -23.29 14.48 18.94
CA GLU A 68 -22.81 15.00 17.66
C GLU A 68 -21.28 14.95 17.62
N VAL A 69 -20.75 14.31 16.57
CA VAL A 69 -19.32 14.14 16.33
C VAL A 69 -18.99 14.74 14.97
N VAL A 70 -17.94 15.56 14.91
CA VAL A 70 -17.39 16.09 13.66
C VAL A 70 -16.14 15.28 13.30
N GLU A 71 -16.13 14.67 12.13
CA GLU A 71 -15.03 13.82 11.66
C GLU A 71 -14.84 13.94 10.15
N THR A 72 -13.62 13.72 9.65
CA THR A 72 -13.38 13.54 8.22
C THR A 72 -13.86 12.16 7.77
N LEU A 73 -14.90 12.15 6.94
CA LEU A 73 -15.43 10.96 6.27
C LEU A 73 -14.79 10.78 4.90
N TYR A 74 -14.87 9.56 4.37
CA TYR A 74 -14.33 9.20 3.06
C TYR A 74 -15.05 7.97 2.53
N VAL A 75 -15.59 8.07 1.31
CA VAL A 75 -16.22 6.94 0.60
C VAL A 75 -15.22 6.38 -0.40
N PHE A 76 -14.81 5.12 -0.23
CA PHE A 76 -13.93 4.45 -1.19
C PHE A 76 -14.74 3.88 -2.35
N PRO A 77 -14.14 3.78 -3.56
CA PRO A 77 -14.77 3.14 -4.70
C PRO A 77 -15.23 1.71 -4.43
N LYS A 78 -16.42 1.36 -4.92
CA LYS A 78 -16.92 -0.03 -4.87
C LYS A 78 -16.70 -0.73 -6.22
N PHE A 79 -16.26 -1.97 -6.15
CA PHE A 79 -15.99 -2.88 -7.25
C PHE A 79 -16.92 -4.09 -7.15
N GLY A 80 -17.23 -4.72 -8.28
CA GLY A 80 -18.22 -5.78 -8.39
C GLY A 80 -19.66 -5.29 -8.61
N LYS A 81 -20.49 -6.14 -9.21
CA LYS A 81 -21.84 -5.77 -9.69
C LYS A 81 -22.86 -5.53 -8.56
N ASN A 82 -22.58 -5.99 -7.34
CA ASN A 82 -23.55 -6.02 -6.25
C ASN A 82 -22.91 -5.74 -4.89
N SER A 83 -21.96 -4.81 -4.79
CA SER A 83 -21.29 -4.46 -3.54
C SER A 83 -22.25 -4.07 -2.42
N LYS A 84 -22.22 -4.80 -1.30
CA LYS A 84 -23.11 -4.61 -0.15
C LYS A 84 -22.39 -4.70 1.18
N ILE A 85 -22.80 -3.81 2.08
CA ILE A 85 -22.45 -3.87 3.49
C ILE A 85 -23.71 -3.73 4.34
N LEU A 86 -23.80 -4.56 5.38
CA LEU A 86 -24.76 -4.38 6.47
C LEU A 86 -24.00 -3.83 7.66
N SER A 87 -24.54 -2.78 8.27
CA SER A 87 -23.93 -2.13 9.43
C SER A 87 -24.92 -1.94 10.58
N SER A 88 -24.41 -1.89 11.80
CA SER A 88 -25.20 -1.39 12.94
C SER A 88 -25.57 0.09 12.81
N TRP A 89 -24.86 0.87 11.98
CA TRP A 89 -25.23 2.25 11.65
C TRP A 89 -26.56 2.35 10.88
N ASP A 90 -26.97 1.27 10.22
CA ASP A 90 -28.22 1.20 9.47
C ASP A 90 -29.43 1.45 10.38
N ASN A 91 -29.35 1.07 11.65
CA ASN A 91 -30.40 1.33 12.63
C ASN A 91 -30.61 2.82 12.92
N LEU A 92 -29.58 3.65 12.72
CA LEU A 92 -29.63 5.09 12.94
C LEU A 92 -29.97 5.86 11.66
N TYR A 93 -29.42 5.42 10.52
CA TYR A 93 -29.42 6.21 9.28
C TYR A 93 -30.20 5.60 8.11
N LYS A 94 -30.43 4.28 8.08
CA LYS A 94 -31.20 3.64 7.00
C LYS A 94 -32.68 3.96 7.20
N LYS A 95 -33.28 4.67 6.25
CA LYS A 95 -34.73 4.85 6.21
C LYS A 95 -35.38 3.51 5.84
N GLU A 96 -35.87 2.81 6.83
CA GLU A 96 -36.64 1.58 6.63
C GLU A 96 -37.93 1.86 5.84
N ASP A 97 -38.19 1.01 4.85
CA ASP A 97 -39.44 1.00 4.08
C ASP A 97 -40.64 0.73 5.01
N LYS A 98 -41.75 1.42 4.78
CA LYS A 98 -43.01 1.22 5.53
C LYS A 98 -43.50 -0.23 5.45
N LEU A 99 -43.33 -0.87 4.29
CA LEU A 99 -43.74 -2.27 4.08
C LEU A 99 -42.86 -3.22 4.89
N VAL A 100 -41.55 -2.96 4.96
CA VAL A 100 -40.60 -3.74 5.77
C VAL A 100 -40.93 -3.61 7.25
N LYS A 101 -41.22 -2.40 7.74
CA LYS A 101 -41.68 -2.18 9.13
C LYS A 101 -42.96 -2.93 9.45
N GLN A 102 -43.89 -3.01 8.50
CA GLN A 102 -45.15 -3.72 8.69
C GLN A 102 -44.93 -5.23 8.73
N LEU A 103 -44.14 -5.79 7.81
CA LEU A 103 -43.79 -7.21 7.76
C LEU A 103 -43.02 -7.65 9.02
N GLN A 104 -42.10 -6.83 9.52
CA GLN A 104 -41.38 -7.09 10.77
C GLN A 104 -42.32 -7.12 11.99
N ARG A 105 -43.33 -6.23 12.05
CA ARG A 105 -44.36 -6.25 13.11
C ARG A 105 -45.24 -7.51 13.07
N GLU A 106 -45.42 -8.08 11.89
CA GLU A 106 -46.13 -9.34 11.66
C GLU A 106 -45.22 -10.58 11.89
N GLY A 107 -43.98 -10.39 12.33
CA GLY A 107 -43.03 -11.46 12.66
C GLY A 107 -42.24 -11.99 11.46
N PHE A 108 -42.40 -11.41 10.27
CA PHE A 108 -41.61 -11.76 9.10
C PHE A 108 -40.24 -11.07 9.16
N LYS A 109 -39.18 -11.87 9.36
CA LYS A 109 -37.79 -11.40 9.27
C LYS A 109 -37.36 -11.29 7.82
N THR A 110 -36.86 -10.12 7.41
CA THR A 110 -36.26 -9.95 6.09
C THR A 110 -35.02 -10.84 5.94
N THR A 111 -34.56 -11.06 4.70
CA THR A 111 -33.31 -11.77 4.45
C THR A 111 -32.13 -11.08 5.15
N GLU A 112 -32.10 -9.75 5.18
CA GLU A 112 -31.10 -8.97 5.90
C GLU A 112 -31.20 -9.17 7.42
N ASP A 113 -32.41 -9.27 7.99
CA ASP A 113 -32.60 -9.51 9.44
C ASP A 113 -32.19 -10.93 9.85
N LYS A 114 -32.47 -11.93 9.00
CA LYS A 114 -32.01 -13.31 9.21
C LYS A 114 -30.49 -13.40 9.18
N ILE A 115 -29.88 -12.68 8.22
CA ILE A 115 -28.44 -12.48 8.16
C ILE A 115 -28.03 -11.84 9.50
N ARG A 116 -28.47 -10.62 9.86
CA ARG A 116 -28.14 -9.91 11.12
C ARG A 116 -28.24 -10.74 12.40
N GLU A 117 -29.20 -11.68 12.51
CA GLU A 117 -29.31 -12.54 13.70
C GLU A 117 -28.17 -13.56 13.84
N GLU A 118 -27.57 -14.01 12.73
CA GLU A 118 -26.35 -14.84 12.74
C GLU A 118 -25.13 -14.07 13.29
N PHE A 119 -25.23 -12.74 13.44
CA PHE A 119 -24.11 -11.82 13.74
C PHE A 119 -24.10 -11.20 15.15
N LYS A 120 -24.76 -11.82 16.13
CA LYS A 120 -24.70 -11.35 17.53
C LYS A 120 -23.27 -11.29 18.11
N ASN A 121 -22.28 -11.88 17.44
CA ASN A 121 -20.88 -11.99 17.89
C ASN A 121 -19.87 -11.09 17.15
N SER A 122 -20.28 -10.18 16.26
CA SER A 122 -19.37 -9.46 15.32
C SER A 122 -18.69 -8.17 15.85
N GLY A 123 -18.77 -7.89 17.16
CA GLY A 123 -18.28 -6.66 17.78
C GLY A 123 -19.18 -5.44 17.52
N LYS A 124 -19.00 -4.34 18.28
CA LYS A 124 -19.78 -3.09 18.16
C LYS A 124 -18.88 -1.92 17.71
N PRO A 125 -19.20 -1.17 16.64
CA PRO A 125 -20.27 -1.41 15.67
C PRO A 125 -20.01 -2.66 14.80
N ALA A 126 -21.08 -3.35 14.41
CA ALA A 126 -21.03 -4.56 13.59
C ALA A 126 -21.02 -4.21 12.11
N TYR A 127 -20.20 -4.92 11.32
CA TYR A 127 -20.12 -4.79 9.87
C TYR A 127 -20.07 -6.16 9.21
N LEU A 128 -20.81 -6.31 8.12
CA LEU A 128 -20.91 -7.53 7.32
C LEU A 128 -20.86 -7.17 5.85
N MET A 129 -19.91 -7.74 5.15
CA MET A 129 -19.60 -7.37 3.78
C MET A 129 -19.81 -8.60 2.89
N ASN A 130 -20.47 -8.43 1.76
CA ASN A 130 -20.40 -9.47 0.75
C ASN A 130 -19.03 -9.45 0.05
N GLU A 131 -18.79 -10.40 -0.84
CA GLU A 131 -17.51 -10.59 -1.51
C GLU A 131 -17.05 -9.35 -2.31
N ASP A 132 -17.93 -8.76 -3.12
CA ASP A 132 -17.68 -7.53 -3.88
C ASP A 132 -17.22 -6.37 -2.97
N TYR A 133 -17.90 -6.17 -1.84
CA TYR A 133 -17.53 -5.13 -0.89
C TYR A 133 -16.22 -5.43 -0.19
N LEU A 134 -16.00 -6.70 0.19
CA LEU A 134 -14.77 -7.15 0.83
C LEU A 134 -13.57 -6.97 -0.10
N PHE A 135 -13.72 -7.29 -1.37
CA PHE A 135 -12.72 -7.05 -2.40
C PHE A 135 -12.40 -5.55 -2.53
N SER A 136 -13.45 -4.72 -2.60
CA SER A 136 -13.29 -3.26 -2.64
C SER A 136 -12.54 -2.70 -1.43
N LEU A 137 -12.84 -3.24 -0.24
CA LEU A 137 -12.17 -2.87 1.00
C LEU A 137 -10.69 -3.27 0.96
N LYS A 138 -10.37 -4.46 0.43
CA LYS A 138 -8.98 -4.92 0.27
C LYS A 138 -8.19 -3.96 -0.61
N LEU A 139 -8.71 -3.59 -1.78
CA LEU A 139 -8.07 -2.62 -2.67
C LEU A 139 -7.87 -1.25 -2.01
N GLU A 140 -8.84 -0.77 -1.25
CA GLU A 140 -8.71 0.50 -0.52
C GLU A 140 -7.64 0.44 0.57
N ILE A 141 -7.53 -0.68 1.28
CA ILE A 141 -6.49 -0.88 2.29
C ILE A 141 -5.12 -0.95 1.63
N GLU A 142 -4.99 -1.71 0.55
CA GLU A 142 -3.76 -1.77 -0.25
C GLU A 142 -3.38 -0.37 -0.73
N ARG A 143 -4.32 0.43 -1.25
CA ARG A 143 -4.08 1.83 -1.64
C ARG A 143 -3.60 2.70 -0.47
N ARG A 144 -4.14 2.52 0.74
CA ARG A 144 -3.74 3.33 1.92
C ARG A 144 -2.38 2.93 2.48
N GLN A 145 -2.03 1.65 2.36
CA GLN A 145 -0.76 1.13 2.83
C GLN A 145 0.33 1.21 1.75
N LEU A 146 -0.02 1.64 0.53
CA LEU A 146 0.91 1.85 -0.58
C LEU A 146 1.03 3.35 -0.96
N PRO A 147 2.24 3.92 -1.06
CA PRO A 147 3.53 3.26 -0.92
C PRO A 147 3.77 2.80 0.52
N ILE A 148 4.33 1.59 0.63
CA ILE A 148 4.77 1.01 1.90
C ILE A 148 5.59 2.08 2.60
N LYS A 149 5.34 2.33 3.90
CA LYS A 149 6.15 3.27 4.68
C LYS A 149 7.61 2.84 4.56
N ILE A 150 8.36 3.52 3.70
CA ILE A 150 9.79 3.34 3.55
C ILE A 150 10.38 3.76 4.90
N PHE A 151 11.05 2.82 5.56
CA PHE A 151 11.80 3.17 6.76
C PHE A 151 12.94 4.08 6.33
N HIS A 152 13.09 5.20 7.04
CA HIS A 152 14.17 6.14 6.80
C HIS A 152 15.14 6.02 7.96
N ILE A 153 16.27 5.38 7.69
CA ILE A 153 17.47 5.57 8.51
C ILE A 153 17.69 7.06 8.76
N GLN A 154 17.76 7.43 10.04
CA GLN A 154 18.04 8.80 10.46
C GLN A 154 19.55 9.00 10.59
N PRO A 155 20.11 10.16 10.18
CA PRO A 155 21.50 10.48 10.49
C PRO A 155 21.70 10.47 12.01
N ARG A 156 22.89 10.08 12.47
CA ARG A 156 23.26 10.21 13.88
C ARG A 156 23.14 11.67 14.29
N THR A 157 22.70 11.91 15.52
CA THR A 157 22.69 13.30 16.01
C THR A 157 24.14 13.78 16.19
N LYS A 158 24.35 15.10 16.10
CA LYS A 158 25.63 15.72 16.45
C LYS A 158 26.15 15.24 17.81
N SER A 159 25.27 15.15 18.81
CA SER A 159 25.64 14.68 20.15
C SER A 159 26.16 13.24 20.12
N THR A 160 25.52 12.36 19.35
CA THR A 160 25.97 10.97 19.16
C THR A 160 27.33 10.92 18.47
N ILE A 161 27.53 11.72 17.42
CA ILE A 161 28.82 11.79 16.72
C ILE A 161 29.92 12.27 17.67
N MET A 162 29.66 13.32 18.47
CA MET A 162 30.60 13.83 19.48
C MET A 162 30.92 12.84 20.59
N GLN A 163 30.08 11.84 20.85
CA GLN A 163 30.40 10.76 21.78
C GLN A 163 31.31 9.70 21.15
N LEU A 164 31.25 9.55 19.82
CA LEU A 164 32.04 8.59 19.05
C LEU A 164 33.41 9.13 18.62
N ILE A 165 33.59 10.45 18.64
CA ILE A 165 34.87 11.11 18.34
C ILE A 165 35.33 11.93 19.54
N ASN A 166 36.56 11.74 19.99
CA ASN A 166 37.18 12.58 21.03
C ASN A 166 38.55 13.09 20.58
N GLU A 167 39.06 14.11 21.26
CA GLU A 167 40.24 14.87 20.84
C GLU A 167 41.51 13.99 20.85
N GLU A 168 41.70 13.18 21.90
CA GLU A 168 42.84 12.26 22.05
C GLU A 168 42.89 11.20 20.94
N MET A 169 41.73 10.62 20.58
CA MET A 169 41.61 9.64 19.50
C MET A 169 41.89 10.26 18.14
N LEU A 170 41.41 11.50 17.90
CA LEU A 170 41.60 12.16 16.61
C LEU A 170 43.02 12.70 16.41
N GLU A 171 43.73 13.06 17.48
CA GLU A 171 45.14 13.47 17.38
C GLU A 171 46.05 12.33 16.91
N THR A 172 45.77 11.10 17.36
CA THR A 172 46.64 9.94 17.10
C THR A 172 46.13 9.03 15.98
N ASN A 173 44.81 8.90 15.83
CA ASN A 173 44.17 7.89 14.97
C ASN A 173 43.04 8.45 14.09
N PHE A 174 43.15 9.72 13.64
CA PHE A 174 42.11 10.40 12.87
C PHE A 174 41.49 9.53 11.75
N GLU A 175 42.33 8.98 10.87
CA GLU A 175 41.88 8.23 9.71
C GLU A 175 41.11 6.98 10.11
N LEU A 176 41.63 6.23 11.09
CA LEU A 176 40.97 5.03 11.60
C LEU A 176 39.61 5.37 12.22
N THR A 177 39.56 6.37 13.12
CA THR A 177 38.32 6.75 13.80
C THR A 177 37.24 7.20 12.82
N ILE A 178 37.60 8.05 11.85
CA ILE A 178 36.62 8.56 10.88
C ILE A 178 36.24 7.48 9.86
N ASN A 179 37.16 6.61 9.42
CA ASN A 179 36.85 5.47 8.56
C ASN A 179 35.82 4.55 9.24
N THR A 180 36.09 4.10 10.46
CA THR A 180 35.17 3.22 11.20
C THR A 180 33.80 3.86 11.35
N LEU A 181 33.75 5.15 11.69
CA LEU A 181 32.50 5.89 11.82
C LEU A 181 31.70 5.88 10.50
N LEU A 182 32.36 6.09 9.36
CA LEU A 182 31.71 6.12 8.05
C LEU A 182 31.33 4.71 7.55
N GLU A 183 32.14 3.69 7.83
CA GLU A 183 31.85 2.29 7.53
C GLU A 183 30.62 1.80 8.31
N GLU A 184 30.51 2.14 9.60
CA GLU A 184 29.31 1.85 10.40
C GLU A 184 28.05 2.51 9.83
N PHE A 185 28.17 3.75 9.34
CA PHE A 185 27.06 4.44 8.70
C PHE A 185 26.66 3.79 7.38
N GLU A 186 27.63 3.42 6.54
CA GLU A 186 27.38 2.67 5.30
C GLU A 186 26.72 1.32 5.59
N GLN A 187 27.17 0.61 6.61
CA GLN A 187 26.59 -0.67 7.02
C GLN A 187 25.13 -0.51 7.46
N ARG A 188 24.82 0.53 8.25
CA ARG A 188 23.42 0.83 8.60
C ARG A 188 22.56 1.16 7.38
N LEU A 189 23.09 1.88 6.39
CA LEU A 189 22.39 2.15 5.12
C LEU A 189 22.12 0.85 4.35
N LYS A 190 23.09 -0.08 4.35
CA LYS A 190 22.94 -1.42 3.75
C LYS A 190 21.86 -2.23 4.45
N GLU A 191 21.83 -2.24 5.77
CA GLU A 191 20.81 -2.93 6.56
C GLU A 191 19.40 -2.38 6.30
N ASP A 192 19.24 -1.05 6.32
CA ASP A 192 17.97 -0.38 5.98
C ASP A 192 17.54 -0.68 4.53
N TRP A 193 18.49 -0.78 3.59
CA TRP A 193 18.23 -1.23 2.24
C TRP A 193 17.72 -2.66 2.17
N PHE A 194 18.34 -3.61 2.87
CA PHE A 194 17.89 -5.00 2.86
C PHE A 194 16.47 -5.15 3.43
N GLU A 195 16.13 -4.36 4.45
CA GLU A 195 14.75 -4.30 4.96
C GLU A 195 13.79 -3.69 3.92
N ASN A 196 14.18 -2.60 3.26
CA ASN A 196 13.40 -2.03 2.15
C ASN A 196 13.32 -2.97 0.93
N GLN A 197 14.32 -3.83 0.70
CA GLN A 197 14.31 -4.80 -0.40
C GLN A 197 13.23 -5.86 -0.23
N LYS A 198 12.88 -6.25 1.02
CA LYS A 198 11.72 -7.11 1.27
C LYS A 198 10.43 -6.48 0.73
N LEU A 199 10.29 -5.16 0.91
CA LEU A 199 9.16 -4.38 0.40
C LEU A 199 9.17 -4.31 -1.13
N CYS A 200 10.34 -4.15 -1.75
CA CYS A 200 10.48 -4.20 -3.21
C CYS A 200 10.12 -5.58 -3.78
N ILE A 201 10.47 -6.67 -3.08
CA ILE A 201 10.10 -8.03 -3.47
C ILE A 201 8.58 -8.22 -3.40
N GLU A 202 7.93 -7.80 -2.32
CA GLU A 202 6.47 -7.87 -2.19
C GLU A 202 5.77 -7.07 -3.31
N GLN A 203 6.30 -5.87 -3.61
CA GLN A 203 5.83 -5.04 -4.71
C GLN A 203 5.98 -5.73 -6.06
N ALA A 204 7.11 -6.40 -6.29
CA ALA A 204 7.34 -7.17 -7.51
C ALA A 204 6.35 -8.34 -7.59
N GLU A 205 6.11 -9.07 -6.50
CA GLU A 205 5.19 -10.21 -6.46
C GLU A 205 3.78 -9.84 -6.93
N LYS A 206 3.26 -8.65 -6.59
CA LYS A 206 1.95 -8.17 -7.09
C LYS A 206 1.91 -7.97 -8.61
N VAL A 207 2.98 -7.42 -9.18
CA VAL A 207 3.12 -7.31 -10.64
C VAL A 207 3.22 -8.72 -11.25
N GLY A 208 3.92 -9.63 -10.57
CA GLY A 208 4.02 -11.04 -10.95
C GLY A 208 2.66 -11.75 -10.97
N GLU A 209 1.79 -11.52 -9.99
CA GLU A 209 0.44 -12.10 -9.95
C GLU A 209 -0.40 -11.66 -11.16
N LEU A 210 -0.36 -10.35 -11.50
CA LEU A 210 -0.99 -9.84 -12.71
C LEU A 210 -0.43 -10.51 -13.97
N LEU A 211 0.90 -10.65 -14.07
CA LEU A 211 1.54 -11.31 -15.20
C LEU A 211 1.12 -12.78 -15.35
N GLU A 212 1.02 -13.52 -14.25
CA GLU A 212 0.62 -14.93 -14.27
C GLU A 212 -0.85 -15.13 -14.67
N ASP A 213 -1.78 -14.30 -14.18
CA ASP A 213 -3.19 -14.34 -14.63
C ASP A 213 -3.31 -14.06 -16.13
N ILE A 214 -2.60 -13.03 -16.60
CA ILE A 214 -2.58 -12.65 -18.02
C ILE A 214 -2.00 -13.79 -18.88
N ARG A 215 -0.90 -14.42 -18.45
CA ARG A 215 -0.30 -15.56 -19.14
C ARG A 215 -1.29 -16.72 -19.27
N GLY A 216 -1.95 -17.10 -18.17
CA GLY A 216 -2.95 -18.18 -18.17
C GLY A 216 -4.12 -17.92 -19.12
N ARG A 217 -4.41 -16.65 -19.40
CA ARG A 217 -5.47 -16.23 -20.32
C ARG A 217 -5.04 -16.10 -21.78
N THR A 218 -3.73 -16.11 -22.05
CA THR A 218 -3.18 -15.94 -23.42
C THR A 218 -3.73 -16.98 -24.40
N GLU A 219 -3.87 -18.25 -23.99
CA GLU A 219 -4.40 -19.31 -24.84
C GLU A 219 -5.86 -19.08 -25.23
N ILE A 220 -6.68 -18.65 -24.27
CA ILE A 220 -8.08 -18.29 -24.51
C ILE A 220 -8.15 -17.08 -25.45
N LEU A 221 -7.32 -16.07 -25.18
CA LEU A 221 -7.27 -14.84 -25.97
C LEU A 221 -6.94 -15.12 -27.45
N GLN A 222 -5.98 -16.01 -27.71
CA GLN A 222 -5.63 -16.46 -29.08
C GLN A 222 -6.81 -17.13 -29.79
N SER A 223 -7.68 -17.82 -29.05
CA SER A 223 -8.86 -18.47 -29.63
C SER A 223 -10.01 -17.51 -29.90
N VAL A 224 -10.22 -16.50 -29.05
CA VAL A 224 -11.43 -15.65 -29.07
C VAL A 224 -11.21 -14.30 -29.74
N ALA A 225 -9.96 -13.86 -29.86
CA ALA A 225 -9.58 -12.60 -30.50
C ALA A 225 -8.21 -12.70 -31.21
N PRO A 226 -8.03 -13.65 -32.17
CA PRO A 226 -6.77 -13.81 -32.92
C PRO A 226 -6.38 -12.57 -33.74
N GLU A 227 -7.33 -11.68 -34.02
CA GLU A 227 -7.11 -10.40 -34.71
C GLU A 227 -6.37 -9.37 -33.87
N LEU A 228 -6.32 -9.53 -32.54
CA LEU A 228 -5.52 -8.67 -31.70
C LEU A 228 -4.04 -8.92 -32.00
N ALA A 229 -3.31 -7.87 -32.38
CA ALA A 229 -1.90 -7.94 -32.73
C ALA A 229 -1.07 -8.46 -31.54
N LEU A 230 -0.87 -9.78 -31.49
CA LEU A 230 -0.26 -10.47 -30.36
C LEU A 230 1.18 -10.00 -30.14
N ASP A 231 1.89 -9.57 -31.19
CA ASP A 231 3.27 -9.07 -31.08
C ASP A 231 3.38 -7.81 -30.21
N SER A 232 2.44 -6.86 -30.34
CA SER A 232 2.43 -5.65 -29.49
C SER A 232 2.14 -6.00 -28.04
N TYR A 233 1.20 -6.92 -27.82
CA TYR A 233 0.83 -7.42 -26.51
C TYR A 233 1.97 -8.19 -25.83
N ASN A 234 2.62 -9.09 -26.57
CA ASN A 234 3.79 -9.85 -26.13
C ASN A 234 4.99 -8.93 -25.84
N SER A 235 5.19 -7.89 -26.65
CA SER A 235 6.22 -6.87 -26.39
C SER A 235 5.93 -6.16 -25.07
N ARG A 236 4.69 -5.75 -24.85
CA ARG A 236 4.29 -5.06 -23.62
C ARG A 236 4.41 -5.96 -22.39
N LEU A 237 4.07 -7.24 -22.52
CA LEU A 237 4.28 -8.24 -21.47
C LEU A 237 5.76 -8.36 -21.09
N LYS A 238 6.66 -8.47 -22.08
CA LYS A 238 8.11 -8.53 -21.85
C LYS A 238 8.65 -7.31 -21.12
N GLU A 239 8.21 -6.10 -21.49
CA GLU A 239 8.62 -4.87 -20.80
C GLU A 239 8.28 -4.91 -19.30
N VAL A 240 7.09 -5.42 -18.97
CA VAL A 240 6.62 -5.50 -17.58
C VAL A 240 7.32 -6.63 -16.83
N GLU A 241 7.64 -7.74 -17.50
CA GLU A 241 8.46 -8.83 -16.95
C GLU A 241 9.88 -8.38 -16.63
N GLU A 242 10.53 -7.63 -17.53
CA GLU A 242 11.84 -7.03 -17.30
C GLU A 242 11.79 -6.08 -16.10
N PHE A 243 10.77 -5.24 -16.04
CA PHE A 243 10.54 -4.36 -14.89
C PHE A 243 10.36 -5.13 -13.58
N TYR A 244 9.54 -6.18 -13.58
CA TYR A 244 9.34 -7.07 -12.44
C TYR A 244 10.66 -7.72 -11.98
N ASN A 245 11.44 -8.25 -12.92
CA ASN A 245 12.74 -8.88 -12.62
C ASN A 245 13.74 -7.86 -12.07
N ASN A 246 13.73 -6.63 -12.59
CA ASN A 246 14.58 -5.55 -12.10
C ASN A 246 14.22 -5.15 -10.66
N LEU A 247 12.93 -5.10 -10.31
CA LEU A 247 12.49 -4.84 -8.94
C LEU A 247 12.92 -5.94 -7.96
N LYS A 248 12.84 -7.21 -8.39
CA LYS A 248 13.18 -8.36 -7.55
C LYS A 248 14.69 -8.47 -7.28
N ASN A 249 15.50 -8.11 -8.27
CA ASN A 249 16.96 -8.27 -8.25
C ASN A 249 17.70 -6.95 -8.03
N GLN A 250 17.08 -5.96 -7.38
CA GLN A 250 17.74 -4.67 -7.13
C GLN A 250 18.98 -4.83 -6.26
N GLU A 251 20.08 -4.23 -6.70
CA GLU A 251 21.34 -4.18 -5.95
C GLU A 251 21.47 -2.90 -5.13
N PHE A 252 22.00 -3.02 -3.92
CA PHE A 252 22.41 -1.86 -3.14
C PHE A 252 23.54 -1.14 -3.87
N THR A 253 23.28 0.11 -4.23
CA THR A 253 24.16 0.91 -5.09
C THR A 253 24.54 2.23 -4.44
N LEU A 254 24.15 2.45 -3.18
CA LEU A 254 24.43 3.67 -2.46
C LEU A 254 25.71 3.54 -1.65
N SER A 255 26.85 3.53 -2.35
CA SER A 255 28.16 3.71 -1.72
C SER A 255 28.62 5.16 -1.89
N PHE A 256 29.38 5.63 -0.90
CA PHE A 256 30.12 6.89 -1.00
C PHE A 256 31.60 6.59 -0.82
N GLU A 257 32.47 7.36 -1.46
CA GLU A 257 33.91 7.19 -1.34
C GLU A 257 34.35 7.60 0.07
N ILE A 258 34.53 6.59 0.93
CA ILE A 258 34.94 6.75 2.33
C ILE A 258 36.28 7.48 2.40
N GLU A 259 37.28 7.03 1.62
CA GLU A 259 38.62 7.63 1.60
C GLU A 259 38.61 9.12 1.22
N GLU A 260 37.81 9.49 0.22
CA GLU A 260 37.67 10.89 -0.21
C GLU A 260 37.01 11.74 0.88
N SER A 261 35.99 11.18 1.55
CA SER A 261 35.26 11.82 2.64
C SER A 261 36.16 12.02 3.86
N VAL A 262 36.94 11.01 4.26
CA VAL A 262 37.92 11.09 5.34
C VAL A 262 38.98 12.14 5.04
N SER A 263 39.47 12.17 3.81
CA SER A 263 40.44 13.20 3.36
C SER A 263 39.87 14.62 3.48
N LYS A 264 38.59 14.82 3.12
CA LYS A 264 37.88 16.11 3.28
C LYS A 264 37.75 16.48 4.76
N PHE A 265 37.37 15.54 5.61
CA PHE A 265 37.26 15.77 7.06
C PHE A 265 38.61 16.06 7.71
N LYS A 266 39.69 15.37 7.31
CA LYS A 266 41.05 15.60 7.81
C LYS A 266 41.55 17.00 7.46
N LYS A 267 41.35 17.44 6.21
CA LYS A 267 41.67 18.81 5.77
C LYS A 267 40.88 19.87 6.55
N PHE A 268 39.63 19.57 6.91
CA PHE A 268 38.81 20.47 7.72
C PHE A 268 39.30 20.53 9.17
N TYR A 269 39.58 19.38 9.78
CA TYR A 269 40.11 19.24 11.14
C TYR A 269 41.42 20.01 11.32
N MET A 270 42.39 19.80 10.43
CA MET A 270 43.72 20.43 10.49
C MET A 270 43.71 21.95 10.26
N LYS A 271 42.64 22.51 9.69
CA LYS A 271 42.52 23.96 9.43
C LYS A 271 42.00 24.75 10.63
N GLN A 272 41.47 24.10 11.66
CA GLN A 272 40.91 24.80 12.81
C GLN A 272 41.94 24.97 13.93
N ALA A 273 42.19 26.22 14.32
CA ALA A 273 43.11 26.58 15.40
C ALA A 273 42.42 26.74 16.78
N ASN A 274 41.18 26.25 16.96
CA ASN A 274 40.27 26.76 17.99
C ASN A 274 39.67 25.65 18.89
N LYS A 275 39.34 25.94 20.15
CA LYS A 275 38.85 24.98 21.19
C LYS A 275 37.57 24.16 20.85
N ASN A 276 36.90 24.43 19.72
CA ASN A 276 35.65 23.78 19.32
C ASN A 276 35.77 22.92 18.05
N VAL A 277 36.98 22.44 17.72
CA VAL A 277 37.22 21.62 16.51
C VAL A 277 36.31 20.39 16.47
N ILE A 278 36.16 19.69 17.59
CA ILE A 278 35.35 18.47 17.70
C ILE A 278 33.88 18.72 17.37
N SER A 279 33.28 19.75 17.97
CA SER A 279 31.90 20.14 17.69
C SER A 279 31.70 20.47 16.20
N SER A 280 32.64 21.21 15.62
CA SER A 280 32.57 21.62 14.21
C SER A 280 32.73 20.44 13.25
N LEU A 281 33.60 19.48 13.59
CA LEU A 281 33.77 18.25 12.82
C LEU A 281 32.52 17.37 12.91
N ALA A 282 31.93 17.24 14.10
CA ALA A 282 30.67 16.52 14.30
C ALA A 282 29.52 17.13 13.48
N ASP A 283 29.43 18.47 13.38
CA ASP A 283 28.47 19.14 12.49
C ASP A 283 28.68 18.76 11.02
N LYS A 284 29.94 18.71 10.57
CA LYS A 284 30.27 18.33 9.19
C LYS A 284 29.91 16.88 8.87
N ILE A 285 30.18 15.97 9.81
CA ILE A 285 29.81 14.56 9.67
C ILE A 285 28.29 14.40 9.69
N TYR A 286 27.59 15.13 10.57
CA TYR A 286 26.12 15.13 10.61
C TYR A 286 25.51 15.57 9.28
N GLU A 287 25.95 16.71 8.72
CA GLU A 287 25.44 17.20 7.44
C GLU A 287 25.78 16.25 6.29
N PHE A 288 26.93 15.57 6.35
CA PHE A 288 27.26 14.51 5.41
C PHE A 288 26.28 13.33 5.50
N GLU A 289 26.06 12.77 6.69
CA GLU A 289 25.12 11.66 6.89
C GLU A 289 23.71 12.05 6.43
N LYS A 290 23.27 13.25 6.81
CA LYS A 290 21.96 13.80 6.41
C LYS A 290 21.83 13.90 4.89
N TYR A 291 22.87 14.36 4.20
CA TYR A 291 22.90 14.40 2.74
C TYR A 291 22.79 12.99 2.13
N GLN A 292 23.52 12.01 2.64
CA GLN A 292 23.45 10.63 2.14
C GLN A 292 22.07 10.00 2.42
N CYS A 293 21.50 10.20 3.62
CA CYS A 293 20.15 9.77 3.96
C CYS A 293 19.10 10.38 3.01
N ASN A 294 19.21 11.68 2.69
CA ASN A 294 18.31 12.33 1.76
C ASN A 294 18.43 11.75 0.33
N LYS A 295 19.66 11.57 -0.16
CA LYS A 295 19.90 10.97 -1.48
C LYS A 295 19.36 9.53 -1.56
N TYR A 296 19.53 8.76 -0.49
CA TYR A 296 18.97 7.42 -0.35
C TYR A 296 17.43 7.44 -0.40
N LYS A 297 16.81 8.33 0.38
CA LYS A 297 15.36 8.52 0.40
C LYS A 297 14.80 8.87 -0.98
N GLU A 298 15.37 9.87 -1.65
CA GLU A 298 14.93 10.31 -2.99
C GLU A 298 14.97 9.15 -4.00
N LYS A 299 15.98 8.28 -3.88
CA LYS A 299 16.13 7.12 -4.75
C LYS A 299 14.99 6.12 -4.55
N ILE A 300 14.70 5.72 -3.31
CA ILE A 300 13.62 4.76 -3.02
C ILE A 300 12.25 5.34 -3.41
N GLU A 301 12.02 6.62 -3.13
CA GLU A 301 10.77 7.29 -3.53
C GLU A 301 10.59 7.29 -5.06
N LYS A 302 11.67 7.55 -5.81
CA LYS A 302 11.66 7.51 -7.28
C LYS A 302 11.37 6.10 -7.81
N GLU A 303 11.98 5.07 -7.21
CA GLU A 303 11.76 3.68 -7.59
C GLU A 303 10.31 3.24 -7.34
N ASN A 304 9.77 3.55 -6.16
CA ASN A 304 8.36 3.31 -5.84
C ASN A 304 7.41 4.03 -6.80
N LYS A 305 7.72 5.29 -7.15
CA LYS A 305 6.92 6.05 -8.12
C LYS A 305 6.95 5.39 -9.50
N ASN A 306 8.13 4.95 -9.96
CA ASN A 306 8.27 4.27 -11.25
C ASN A 306 7.44 2.98 -11.28
N ARG A 307 7.42 2.19 -10.20
CA ARG A 307 6.54 1.01 -10.09
C ARG A 307 5.08 1.35 -10.29
N VAL A 308 4.58 2.32 -9.52
CA VAL A 308 3.17 2.72 -9.60
C VAL A 308 2.82 3.13 -11.02
N ILE A 309 3.69 3.91 -11.68
CA ILE A 309 3.49 4.34 -13.07
C ILE A 309 3.46 3.14 -14.02
N THR A 310 4.42 2.21 -13.91
CA THR A 310 4.50 1.03 -14.79
C THR A 310 3.28 0.13 -14.62
N GLU A 311 2.89 -0.17 -13.37
CA GLU A 311 1.74 -1.01 -13.07
C GLU A 311 0.44 -0.41 -13.61
N ILE A 312 0.21 0.88 -13.34
CA ILE A 312 -0.96 1.62 -13.85
C ILE A 312 -0.94 1.61 -15.39
N SER A 313 0.20 1.94 -16.00
CA SER A 313 0.34 1.99 -17.45
C SER A 313 0.06 0.64 -18.10
N PHE A 314 0.48 -0.46 -17.48
CA PHE A 314 0.17 -1.80 -17.97
C PHE A 314 -1.30 -2.17 -17.81
N LYS A 315 -1.90 -1.88 -16.66
CA LYS A 315 -3.34 -2.06 -16.42
C LYS A 315 -4.20 -1.32 -17.46
N TRP A 316 -3.87 -0.06 -17.75
CA TRP A 316 -4.55 0.71 -18.80
C TRP A 316 -4.38 0.11 -20.19
N TYR A 317 -3.16 -0.33 -20.51
CA TYR A 317 -2.90 -1.01 -21.77
C TYR A 317 -3.80 -2.24 -21.94
N LEU A 318 -3.97 -3.06 -20.89
CA LEU A 318 -4.82 -4.25 -20.94
C LEU A 318 -6.30 -3.89 -21.12
N VAL A 319 -6.79 -2.84 -20.48
CA VAL A 319 -8.17 -2.36 -20.70
C VAL A 319 -8.40 -1.98 -22.15
N GLU A 320 -7.51 -1.15 -22.72
CA GLU A 320 -7.64 -0.73 -24.11
C GLU A 320 -7.47 -1.91 -25.07
N PHE A 321 -6.59 -2.85 -24.75
CA PHE A 321 -6.41 -4.08 -25.49
C PHE A 321 -7.68 -4.94 -25.49
N TYR A 322 -8.26 -5.22 -24.33
CA TYR A 322 -9.47 -6.05 -24.20
C TYR A 322 -10.73 -5.40 -24.75
N LYS A 323 -10.83 -4.06 -24.75
CA LYS A 323 -11.94 -3.34 -25.42
C LYS A 323 -12.05 -3.64 -26.92
N ASN A 324 -10.94 -3.98 -27.57
CA ASN A 324 -10.90 -4.32 -28.99
C ASN A 324 -11.36 -5.75 -29.29
N ILE A 325 -11.68 -6.56 -28.27
CA ILE A 325 -12.27 -7.89 -28.48
C ILE A 325 -13.68 -7.72 -29.04
N ASN A 326 -13.93 -8.34 -30.20
CA ASN A 326 -15.22 -8.25 -30.89
C ASN A 326 -16.34 -8.97 -30.13
N ASP A 327 -16.05 -10.17 -29.60
CA ASP A 327 -17.00 -10.96 -28.83
C ASP A 327 -17.33 -10.26 -27.50
N SER A 328 -18.60 -9.88 -27.34
CA SER A 328 -19.04 -9.12 -26.15
C SER A 328 -18.94 -9.91 -24.86
N PHE A 329 -19.14 -11.23 -24.90
CA PHE A 329 -19.05 -12.06 -23.70
C PHE A 329 -17.60 -12.11 -23.20
N TRP A 330 -16.65 -12.43 -24.09
CA TRP A 330 -15.23 -12.49 -23.70
C TRP A 330 -14.65 -11.13 -23.36
N ARG A 331 -15.05 -10.08 -24.09
CA ARG A 331 -14.69 -8.70 -23.74
C ARG A 331 -15.13 -8.37 -22.32
N GLU A 332 -16.39 -8.65 -21.97
CA GLU A 332 -16.92 -8.40 -20.63
C GLU A 332 -16.24 -9.27 -19.57
N ASP A 333 -15.93 -10.54 -19.86
CA ASP A 333 -15.21 -11.42 -18.92
C ASP A 333 -13.81 -10.88 -18.57
N PHE A 334 -13.00 -10.57 -19.58
CA PHE A 334 -11.64 -10.06 -19.35
C PHE A 334 -11.63 -8.69 -18.69
N LEU A 335 -12.57 -7.81 -19.07
CA LEU A 335 -12.71 -6.48 -18.48
C LEU A 335 -13.22 -6.56 -17.03
N SER A 336 -14.22 -7.41 -16.74
CA SER A 336 -14.69 -7.65 -15.37
C SER A 336 -13.56 -8.23 -14.52
N ASN A 337 -12.75 -9.14 -15.06
CA ASN A 337 -11.59 -9.68 -14.36
C ASN A 337 -10.55 -8.60 -13.97
N LEU A 338 -10.25 -7.65 -14.88
CA LEU A 338 -9.35 -6.53 -14.55
C LEU A 338 -9.92 -5.62 -13.45
N GLU A 339 -11.24 -5.44 -13.43
CA GLU A 339 -11.93 -4.69 -12.40
C GLU A 339 -11.96 -5.44 -11.06
N ASP A 340 -12.39 -6.72 -11.09
CA ASP A 340 -12.66 -7.60 -9.96
C ASP A 340 -11.43 -8.21 -9.31
N ASN A 341 -10.26 -8.25 -9.99
CA ASN A 341 -9.01 -8.75 -9.39
C ASN A 341 -7.93 -7.68 -9.26
N PHE A 342 -8.00 -6.61 -10.05
CA PHE A 342 -6.92 -5.62 -10.13
C PHE A 342 -7.37 -4.16 -9.94
N GLY A 343 -8.66 -3.93 -9.69
CA GLY A 343 -9.23 -2.63 -9.36
C GLY A 343 -9.19 -1.62 -10.49
N VAL A 344 -9.12 -2.07 -11.75
CA VAL A 344 -8.98 -1.18 -12.90
C VAL A 344 -10.34 -0.65 -13.33
N LYS A 345 -10.63 0.62 -13.04
CA LYS A 345 -11.85 1.28 -13.51
C LYS A 345 -11.80 1.50 -15.03
N ILE A 346 -12.75 0.91 -15.73
CA ILE A 346 -13.03 1.26 -17.13
C ILE A 346 -13.94 2.48 -17.05
N ASN A 347 -13.39 3.69 -17.23
CA ASN A 347 -14.22 4.90 -17.20
C ASN A 347 -15.46 4.71 -18.08
N ARG A 348 -16.64 4.92 -17.48
CA ARG A 348 -17.92 5.05 -18.17
C ARG A 348 -17.99 6.38 -18.91
#